data_AF-A0A0F9IDC4-F1
#
_entry.id   AF-A0A0F9IDC4-F1
#
_cell.length_a   1.000
_cell.length_b   1.000
_cell.length_c   1.000
_cell.angle_alpha   90.00
_cell.angle_beta   90.00
_cell.angle_gamma   90.00
#
_symmetry.space_group_name_H-M   'P 1'
#
loop_
_entity.id
_entity.type
_entity.pdbx_description
1 polymer ?
#
loop_
_entity_poly.entity_id
_entity_poly.type
_entity_poly.pdbx_seq_one_letter_code
_entity_poly.pdbx_strand_id
1 'polypeptide(L)'
;MVKGDIFLADLAYGKVGEAKAIEIFEGPAEVKTERDIWATTGNIAIEVKYKGKPSGLSTTEAKWWIHLLFFDMEFKGGLIFPVEQLRARVRYLFDQGIAKKEMGGDDNQSEMLLVPLRSLFP
;
A
#
# COMPACT_ATOMS: atom_id res chain seq x y z
N MET A 1 14.31 8.73 34.94
CA MET A 1 13.67 7.59 34.27
C MET A 1 14.65 6.45 34.26
N VAL A 2 14.31 5.34 34.90
CA VAL A 2 15.21 4.19 35.10
C VAL A 2 15.02 3.22 33.92
N LYS A 3 16.11 2.61 33.48
CA LYS A 3 16.21 1.72 32.30
C LYS A 3 15.16 0.59 32.24
N GLY A 4 14.59 0.19 33.37
CA GLY A 4 13.54 -0.83 33.47
C GLY A 4 12.15 -0.35 33.03
N ASP A 5 11.81 0.93 33.21
CA ASP A 5 10.51 1.48 32.81
C ASP A 5 10.39 1.56 31.28
N ILE A 6 11.51 1.86 30.61
CA ILE A 6 11.62 1.90 29.15
C ILE A 6 11.40 0.50 28.56
N PHE A 7 12.03 -0.53 29.14
CA PHE A 7 11.90 -1.91 28.66
C PHE A 7 10.46 -2.45 28.79
N LEU A 8 9.75 -2.11 29.87
CA LEU A 8 8.36 -2.50 30.06
C LEU A 8 7.42 -1.79 29.08
N ALA A 9 7.66 -0.50 28.82
CA ALA A 9 6.92 0.26 27.82
C ALA A 9 7.16 -0.30 26.40
N ASP A 10 8.40 -0.66 26.08
CA ASP A 10 8.77 -1.27 24.79
C ASP A 10 8.11 -2.64 24.61
N LEU A 11 8.07 -3.48 25.65
CA LEU A 11 7.40 -4.78 25.61
C LEU A 11 5.88 -4.63 25.41
N ALA A 12 5.26 -3.67 26.10
CA ALA A 12 3.84 -3.39 25.92
C ALA A 12 3.54 -2.89 24.50
N TYR A 13 4.41 -2.04 23.94
CA TYR A 13 4.29 -1.55 22.57
C TYR A 13 4.47 -2.68 21.53
N GLY A 14 5.40 -3.61 21.76
CA GLY A 14 5.57 -4.80 20.93
C GLY A 14 4.30 -5.65 20.82
N LYS A 15 3.61 -5.87 21.94
CA LYS A 15 2.33 -6.62 21.97
C LYS A 15 1.22 -5.94 21.19
N VAL A 16 1.19 -4.60 21.15
CA VAL A 16 0.26 -3.86 20.29
C VAL A 16 0.54 -4.14 18.82
N GLY A 17 1.82 -4.20 18.43
CA GLY A 17 2.23 -4.58 17.07
C GLY A 17 1.81 -6.01 16.69
N GLU A 18 1.99 -6.97 17.59
CA GLU A 18 1.56 -8.37 17.36
C GLU A 18 0.04 -8.47 17.19
N ALA A 19 -0.73 -7.84 18.07
CA ALA A 19 -2.19 -7.80 17.95
C ALA A 19 -2.63 -7.14 16.64
N LYS A 20 -1.92 -6.10 16.20
CA LYS A 20 -2.18 -5.44 14.92
C LYS A 20 -1.88 -6.34 13.73
N ALA A 21 -0.79 -7.11 13.78
CA ALA A 21 -0.46 -8.07 12.75
C ALA A 21 -1.56 -9.14 12.62
N ILE A 22 -2.06 -9.66 13.74
CA ILE A 22 -3.20 -10.61 13.74
C ILE A 22 -4.42 -9.98 13.08
N GLU A 23 -4.79 -8.75 13.45
CA GLU A 23 -5.93 -8.03 12.87
C GLU A 23 -5.79 -7.83 11.34
N ILE A 24 -4.56 -7.63 10.87
CA ILE A 24 -4.26 -7.50 9.44
C ILE A 24 -4.46 -8.83 8.72
N PHE A 25 -3.87 -9.91 9.23
CA PHE A 25 -3.87 -11.20 8.56
C PHE A 25 -5.20 -11.96 8.67
N GLU A 26 -6.02 -11.68 9.69
CA GLU A 26 -7.37 -12.21 9.82
C GLU A 26 -8.43 -11.34 9.13
N GLY A 27 -8.12 -10.07 8.85
CA GLY A 27 -9.03 -9.11 8.25
C GLY A 27 -9.14 -9.22 6.72
N PRO A 28 -10.23 -8.73 6.12
CA PRO A 28 -10.38 -8.73 4.67
C PRO A 28 -9.33 -7.79 4.04
N ALA A 29 -8.54 -8.35 3.11
CA ALA A 29 -7.47 -7.64 2.44
C ALA A 29 -7.60 -7.73 0.91
N GLU A 30 -7.33 -6.62 0.21
CA GLU A 30 -7.05 -6.63 -1.21
C GLU A 30 -5.54 -6.72 -1.44
N VAL A 31 -5.11 -7.77 -2.14
CA VAL A 31 -3.69 -8.05 -2.39
C VAL A 31 -3.36 -7.73 -3.83
N LYS A 32 -2.29 -6.97 -4.05
CA LYS A 32 -1.70 -6.68 -5.36
C LYS A 32 -0.26 -7.13 -5.40
N THR A 33 0.16 -7.58 -6.58
CA THR A 33 1.54 -7.96 -6.88
C THR A 33 2.09 -7.00 -7.92
N GLU A 34 3.16 -6.30 -7.57
CA GLU A 34 3.88 -5.37 -8.43
C GLU A 34 5.23 -5.97 -8.81
N ARG A 35 5.58 -5.90 -10.10
CA ARG A 35 6.74 -6.62 -10.67
C ARG A 35 7.67 -5.67 -11.37
N ASP A 36 8.95 -5.73 -10.99
CA ASP A 36 10.13 -5.20 -11.68
C ASP A 36 10.19 -3.67 -11.88
N ILE A 37 9.15 -3.04 -12.42
CA ILE A 37 9.10 -1.61 -12.79
C ILE A 37 9.21 -0.71 -11.56
N TRP A 38 8.66 -1.14 -10.42
CA TRP A 38 8.78 -0.36 -9.17
C TRP A 38 10.23 -0.20 -8.71
N ALA A 39 11.09 -1.19 -8.98
CA ALA A 39 12.48 -1.17 -8.53
C ALA A 39 13.32 -0.16 -9.33
N THR A 40 12.96 0.08 -10.59
CA THR A 40 13.67 1.04 -11.47
C THR A 40 13.08 2.45 -11.37
N THR A 41 11.75 2.57 -11.28
CA THR A 41 11.06 3.86 -11.26
C THR A 41 10.88 4.45 -9.86
N GLY A 42 10.91 3.61 -8.82
CA GLY A 42 10.55 3.98 -7.46
C GLY A 42 9.05 4.23 -7.25
N ASN A 43 8.20 3.94 -8.24
CA ASN A 43 6.76 4.12 -8.18
C ASN A 43 6.04 2.77 -8.08
N ILE A 44 4.90 2.74 -7.39
CA ILE A 44 3.93 1.63 -7.46
C ILE A 44 2.68 2.06 -8.21
N ALA A 45 2.03 1.11 -8.87
CA ALA A 45 0.77 1.34 -9.55
C ALA A 45 -0.44 1.02 -8.65
N ILE A 46 -1.30 2.01 -8.43
CA ILE A 46 -2.56 1.84 -7.70
C ILE A 46 -3.72 1.95 -8.70
N GLU A 47 -4.38 0.84 -8.99
CA GLU A 47 -5.55 0.83 -9.88
C GLU A 47 -6.75 1.54 -9.25
N VAL A 48 -7.40 2.41 -10.04
CA VAL A 48 -8.60 3.15 -9.65
C VAL A 48 -9.78 2.97 -10.61
N LYS A 49 -9.55 2.52 -11.86
CA LYS A 49 -10.61 2.14 -12.81
C LYS A 49 -10.18 1.01 -13.74
N TYR A 50 -11.16 0.26 -14.23
CA TYR A 50 -11.00 -0.75 -15.28
C TYR A 50 -12.12 -0.58 -16.32
N LYS A 51 -11.76 -0.49 -17.60
CA LYS A 51 -12.71 -0.24 -18.72
C LYS A 51 -13.65 0.94 -18.46
N GLY A 52 -13.10 2.03 -17.90
CA GLY A 52 -13.83 3.26 -17.58
C GLY A 52 -14.73 3.19 -16.35
N LYS A 53 -14.84 2.05 -15.67
CA LYS A 53 -15.62 1.89 -14.44
C LYS A 53 -14.70 1.95 -13.22
N PRO A 54 -15.12 2.54 -12.09
CA PRO A 54 -14.38 2.48 -10.84
C PRO A 54 -13.99 1.03 -10.50
N SER A 55 -12.74 0.84 -10.08
CA SER A 55 -12.19 -0.46 -9.65
C SER A 55 -11.06 -0.27 -8.63
N GLY A 56 -10.53 -1.38 -8.11
CA GLY A 56 -9.40 -1.37 -7.18
C GLY A 56 -9.65 -0.49 -5.96
N LEU A 57 -8.73 0.45 -5.70
CA LEU A 57 -8.81 1.32 -4.52
C LEU A 57 -10.08 2.19 -4.46
N SER A 58 -10.70 2.45 -5.62
CA SER A 58 -11.94 3.24 -5.71
C SER A 58 -13.17 2.51 -5.19
N THR A 59 -13.19 1.17 -5.24
CA THR A 59 -14.40 0.36 -4.97
C THR A 59 -14.18 -0.74 -3.94
N THR A 60 -12.95 -1.03 -3.56
CA THR A 60 -12.66 -2.09 -2.61
C THR A 60 -13.34 -1.84 -1.26
N GLU A 61 -13.98 -2.88 -0.74
CA GLU A 61 -14.56 -2.94 0.61
C GLU A 61 -13.60 -3.60 1.60
N ALA A 62 -12.39 -3.98 1.14
CA ALA A 62 -11.37 -4.52 2.01
C ALA A 62 -10.97 -3.51 3.09
N LYS A 63 -10.61 -4.02 4.26
CA LYS A 63 -10.08 -3.20 5.35
C LYS A 63 -8.61 -2.85 5.12
N TRP A 64 -7.88 -3.81 4.54
CA TRP A 64 -6.45 -3.74 4.33
C TRP A 64 -6.09 -3.78 2.84
N TRP A 65 -5.08 -3.02 2.46
CA TRP A 65 -4.44 -3.10 1.16
C TRP A 65 -3.03 -3.65 1.36
N ILE A 66 -2.71 -4.75 0.68
CA ILE A 66 -1.39 -5.38 0.72
C ILE A 66 -0.77 -5.28 -0.66
N HIS A 67 0.38 -4.63 -0.76
CA HIS A 67 1.08 -4.41 -2.02
C HIS A 67 2.43 -5.12 -1.98
N LEU A 68 2.51 -6.29 -2.63
CA LEU A 68 3.68 -7.15 -2.65
C LEU A 68 4.61 -6.75 -3.80
N LEU A 69 5.89 -6.61 -3.49
CA LEU A 69 6.93 -6.15 -4.39
C LEU A 69 7.81 -7.34 -4.80
N PHE A 70 7.81 -7.64 -6.10
CA PHE A 70 8.64 -8.66 -6.72
C PHE A 70 9.66 -8.02 -7.64
N PHE A 71 10.88 -8.55 -7.63
CA PHE A 71 11.94 -8.16 -8.56
C PHE A 71 12.72 -9.39 -8.98
N ASP A 72 12.89 -9.58 -10.28
CA ASP A 72 13.57 -10.75 -10.86
C ASP A 72 12.96 -12.07 -10.35
N MET A 73 11.63 -12.16 -10.43
CA MET A 73 10.81 -13.30 -9.95
C MET A 73 10.90 -13.62 -8.46
N GLU A 74 11.61 -12.81 -7.67
CA GLU A 74 11.75 -13.00 -6.22
C GLU A 74 10.94 -11.98 -5.43
N PHE A 75 10.30 -12.45 -4.36
CA PHE A 75 9.65 -11.59 -3.38
C PHE A 75 10.69 -10.75 -2.62
N LYS A 76 10.53 -9.42 -2.62
CA LYS A 76 11.45 -8.50 -1.93
C LYS A 76 10.85 -7.87 -0.68
N GLY A 77 9.53 -7.90 -0.54
CA GLY A 77 8.82 -7.31 0.59
C GLY A 77 7.45 -6.79 0.16
N GLY A 78 6.78 -6.09 1.06
CA GLY A 78 5.49 -5.49 0.75
C GLY A 78 5.12 -4.38 1.72
N LEU A 79 4.07 -3.65 1.35
CA LEU A 79 3.50 -2.57 2.14
C LEU A 79 2.07 -2.93 2.50
N ILE A 80 1.67 -2.59 3.72
CA ILE A 80 0.33 -2.83 4.23
C ILE A 80 -0.25 -1.51 4.69
N PHE A 81 -1.47 -1.20 4.22
CA PHE A 81 -2.17 0.03 4.56
C PHE A 81 -3.61 -0.27 4.98
N PRO A 82 -4.16 0.46 5.96
CA PRO A 82 -5.61 0.62 6.03
C PRO A 82 -6.10 1.26 4.72
N VAL A 83 -7.13 0.68 4.08
CA VAL A 83 -7.63 1.16 2.78
C VAL A 83 -8.03 2.64 2.83
N GLU A 84 -8.68 3.09 3.90
CA GLU A 84 -9.08 4.49 4.06
C GLU A 84 -7.88 5.44 4.10
N GLN A 85 -6.80 5.05 4.78
CA GLN A 85 -5.60 5.88 4.85
C GLN A 85 -4.88 5.92 3.50
N LEU A 86 -4.80 4.79 2.81
CA LEU A 86 -4.22 4.73 1.46
C LEU A 86 -5.03 5.61 0.50
N ARG A 87 -6.36 5.53 0.53
CA ARG A 87 -7.25 6.37 -0.31
C ARG A 87 -7.02 7.85 -0.06
N ALA A 88 -6.95 8.27 1.21
CA ALA A 88 -6.68 9.66 1.56
C ALA A 88 -5.28 10.10 1.09
N ARG A 89 -4.26 9.28 1.30
CA ARG A 89 -2.88 9.59 0.91
C ARG A 89 -2.71 9.69 -0.60
N VAL A 90 -3.21 8.71 -1.36
CA VAL A 90 -3.11 8.69 -2.82
C VAL A 90 -3.87 9.87 -3.43
N ARG A 91 -5.06 10.20 -2.92
CA ARG A 91 -5.80 11.40 -3.33
C ARG A 91 -4.98 12.66 -3.12
N TYR A 92 -4.43 12.85 -1.92
CA TYR A 92 -3.57 14.00 -1.62
C TYR A 92 -2.38 14.08 -2.58
N LEU A 93 -1.66 12.97 -2.81
CA LEU A 93 -0.51 12.96 -3.72
C LEU A 93 -0.91 13.26 -5.16
N PHE A 94 -2.08 12.83 -5.61
CA PHE A 94 -2.62 13.15 -6.92
C PHE A 94 -2.97 14.64 -7.03
N ASP A 95 -3.64 15.20 -6.03
CA ASP A 95 -4.01 16.63 -5.98
C ASP A 95 -2.77 17.54 -5.94
N GLN A 96 -1.68 17.09 -5.31
CA GLN A 96 -0.38 17.79 -5.32
C GLN A 96 0.41 17.59 -6.62
N GLY A 97 -0.10 16.81 -7.58
CA GLY A 97 0.59 16.48 -8.83
C GLY A 97 1.82 15.57 -8.65
N ILE A 98 1.99 14.94 -7.48
CA ILE A 98 3.07 14.01 -7.16
C ILE A 98 2.76 12.64 -7.76
N ALA A 99 1.55 12.12 -7.53
CA ALA A 99 1.08 10.91 -8.19
C ALA A 99 0.64 11.25 -9.62
N LYS A 100 0.99 10.39 -10.58
CA LYS A 100 0.64 10.58 -12.00
C LYS A 100 -0.37 9.54 -12.43
N LYS A 101 -1.33 9.96 -13.25
CA LYS A 101 -2.34 9.07 -13.80
C LYS A 101 -1.84 8.51 -15.11
N GLU A 102 -1.83 7.19 -15.23
CA GLU A 102 -1.41 6.48 -16.43
C GLU A 102 -2.40 5.36 -16.74
N MET A 103 -2.44 4.98 -18.01
CA MET A 103 -3.11 3.74 -18.42
C MET A 103 -2.09 2.59 -18.33
N GLY A 104 -2.57 1.42 -17.94
CA GLY A 104 -1.77 0.19 -17.95
C GLY A 104 -2.61 -1.04 -17.68
N GLY A 105 -2.00 -2.05 -17.05
CA GLY A 105 -2.59 -3.39 -16.97
C GLY A 105 -2.65 -4.08 -18.33
N ASP A 106 -3.35 -5.20 -18.38
CA ASP A 106 -3.53 -5.95 -19.62
C ASP A 106 -4.33 -5.11 -20.63
N ASP A 107 -3.88 -5.12 -21.89
CA ASP A 107 -4.45 -4.34 -22.99
C ASP A 107 -4.57 -2.83 -22.74
N ASN A 108 -3.82 -2.28 -21.76
CA ASN A 108 -3.88 -0.86 -21.38
C ASN A 108 -5.29 -0.39 -20.96
N GLN A 109 -6.05 -1.26 -20.28
CA GLN A 109 -7.47 -1.04 -19.93
C GLN A 109 -7.71 -0.54 -18.50
N SER A 110 -6.66 -0.51 -17.66
CA SER A 110 -6.73 -0.04 -16.28
C SER A 110 -6.20 1.39 -16.17
N GLU A 111 -6.96 2.27 -15.52
CA GLU A 111 -6.47 3.58 -15.09
C GLU A 111 -5.82 3.42 -13.72
N MET A 112 -4.55 3.78 -13.63
CA MET A 112 -3.71 3.63 -12.43
C MET A 112 -3.11 4.97 -12.02
N LEU A 113 -2.86 5.10 -10.72
CA LEU A 113 -2.03 6.17 -10.18
C LEU A 113 -0.64 5.62 -9.90
N LEU A 114 0.38 6.15 -10.57
CA LEU A 114 1.78 5.91 -10.27
C LEU A 114 2.16 6.75 -9.06
N VAL A 115 2.45 6.09 -7.95
CA VAL A 115 2.71 6.72 -6.66
C VAL A 115 4.16 6.46 -6.25
N PRO A 116 4.99 7.50 -6.04
CA PRO A 116 6.35 7.32 -5.52
C PRO A 116 6.33 6.66 -4.14
N LEU A 117 7.07 5.57 -3.97
CA LEU A 117 7.15 4.81 -2.72
C LEU A 117 7.54 5.70 -1.54
N ARG A 118 8.54 6.57 -1.74
CA ARG A 118 9.03 7.53 -0.73
C ARG A 118 7.97 8.52 -0.24
N SER A 119 6.88 8.68 -1.00
CA SER A 119 5.82 9.62 -0.69
C SER A 119 4.62 8.94 -0.02
N LEU A 120 4.62 7.63 0.21
CA LEU A 120 3.49 6.93 0.84
C LEU A 120 3.37 7.17 2.35
N PHE A 121 4.46 7.58 2.99
CA PHE A 121 4.51 7.90 4.41
C PHE A 121 4.74 9.41 4.60
N PRO A 122 4.29 9.99 5.73
CA PRO A 122 4.56 11.38 6.09
C PRO A 122 6.04 11.66 6.34
#